data_AF-A0A7W0TAJ6-F1
#
_entry.id   AF-A0A7W0TAJ6-F1
#
_cell.length_a   1.000
_cell.length_b   1.000
_cell.length_c   1.000
_cell.angle_alpha   90.00
_cell.angle_beta   90.00
_cell.angle_gamma   90.00
#
_symmetry.space_group_name_H-M   'P 1'
#
loop_
_entity.id
_entity.type
_entity.pdbx_description
1 polymer ?
#
loop_
_entity_poly.entity_id
_entity_poly.type
_entity_poly.pdbx_seq_one_letter_code
_entity_poly.pdbx_strand_id
1 'polypeptide(L)'
;MRGRGRGRLLGLVGLVGLVCTVIAGCGAPTAAPSPQVLTASSPRLPSPAPVDGRVRGGAYLTAIAAQIQPRWSQFLEDCRLRLPKTDPLNTPTLATVVELVIAKDGKLGSVQTLQGSGNGDFDTAVADVLGDIKLPRPPAELESDDGRVHVKWLFARDRRQAGPATAQVMVLELPLLAVIERMLAARAVSRAATRIANASATDPDRLAATELVMIAVVRDELASLDRNVRRVAIEAVGRARLHVLTREVHQLATASSDVDVQIAAIGASASLGDVAIVPTLIAGLQGELAERPAIALAKVEALVALGHAREIAPVIRAALDEPPG
;
A
#
# COMPACT_ATOMS: atom_id res chain seq x y z
N MET A 1 -22.85 -27.76 -31.75
CA MET A 1 -21.89 -27.15 -32.71
C MET A 1 -20.63 -26.85 -31.91
N ARG A 2 -19.58 -27.70 -31.99
CA ARG A 2 -18.37 -27.55 -32.82
C ARG A 2 -17.71 -26.16 -32.64
N GLY A 3 -16.47 -26.01 -32.16
CA GLY A 3 -15.45 -27.03 -31.96
C GLY A 3 -14.18 -26.55 -31.24
N ARG A 4 -13.34 -27.57 -31.01
CA ARG A 4 -11.97 -27.57 -30.49
C ARG A 4 -11.02 -26.77 -31.39
N GLY A 5 -10.02 -26.13 -30.77
CA GLY A 5 -8.78 -25.73 -31.42
C GLY A 5 -7.58 -26.06 -30.53
N ARG A 6 -7.04 -27.29 -30.69
CA ARG A 6 -5.72 -27.67 -30.20
C ARG A 6 -4.69 -27.12 -31.18
N GLY A 7 -3.63 -26.49 -30.68
CA GLY A 7 -2.41 -26.17 -31.43
C GLY A 7 -1.19 -26.59 -30.63
N ARG A 8 -0.78 -27.85 -30.77
CA ARG A 8 0.58 -28.30 -30.47
C ARG A 8 1.45 -27.91 -31.66
N LEU A 9 2.62 -27.31 -31.42
CA LEU A 9 3.72 -27.34 -32.36
C LEU A 9 4.94 -27.96 -31.67
N LEU A 10 5.18 -29.22 -32.02
CA LEU A 10 6.50 -29.83 -32.05
C LEU A 10 7.23 -29.32 -33.31
N GLY A 11 8.52 -29.04 -33.19
CA GLY A 11 9.46 -28.95 -34.31
C GLY A 11 10.88 -29.02 -33.73
N LEU A 12 11.50 -30.20 -33.75
CA LEU A 12 12.56 -30.63 -34.70
C LEU A 12 13.92 -29.95 -34.40
N VAL A 13 14.85 -30.65 -33.75
CA VAL A 13 15.93 -31.46 -34.38
C VAL A 13 16.84 -30.60 -35.26
N GLY A 14 18.05 -30.36 -34.75
CA GLY A 14 19.18 -29.76 -35.45
C GLY A 14 20.49 -30.24 -34.86
N LEU A 15 20.75 -31.53 -35.05
CA LEU A 15 22.03 -32.19 -34.81
C LEU A 15 22.99 -31.78 -35.94
N VAL A 16 24.04 -31.01 -35.63
CA VAL A 16 25.18 -30.79 -36.53
C VAL A 16 26.44 -31.13 -35.76
N GLY A 17 27.08 -32.21 -36.18
CA GLY A 17 28.38 -32.63 -35.70
C GLY A 17 29.53 -32.06 -36.52
N LEU A 18 30.74 -32.46 -36.09
CA LEU A 18 32.04 -32.31 -36.77
C LEU A 18 32.58 -30.86 -36.76
N VAL A 19 33.83 -30.56 -36.40
CA VAL A 19 35.09 -31.27 -36.64
C VAL A 19 36.06 -30.97 -35.47
N CYS A 20 36.63 -32.03 -34.90
CA CYS A 20 37.83 -31.92 -34.05
C CYS A 20 39.07 -31.77 -34.94
N THR A 21 39.71 -30.60 -34.87
CA THR A 21 41.08 -30.42 -35.39
C THR A 21 42.00 -30.29 -34.19
N VAL A 22 42.67 -31.39 -33.82
CA VAL A 22 43.73 -31.39 -32.81
C VAL A 22 45.00 -30.90 -33.50
N ILE A 23 45.39 -29.65 -33.25
CA ILE A 23 46.72 -29.15 -33.57
C ILE A 23 47.59 -29.36 -32.33
N ALA A 24 48.45 -30.38 -32.38
CA ALA A 24 49.50 -30.62 -31.40
C ALA A 24 50.61 -29.57 -31.56
N GLY A 25 50.48 -28.44 -30.87
CA GLY A 25 51.56 -27.48 -30.69
C GLY A 25 52.41 -27.83 -29.49
N CYS A 26 53.65 -28.29 -29.72
CA CYS A 26 54.67 -28.40 -28.68
C CYS A 26 55.12 -26.99 -28.25
N GLY A 27 54.42 -26.41 -27.28
CA GLY A 27 54.79 -25.16 -26.62
C GLY A 27 55.65 -25.43 -25.39
N ALA A 28 56.80 -24.78 -25.32
CA ALA A 28 57.75 -24.80 -24.22
C ALA A 28 57.09 -24.53 -22.85
N PRO A 29 57.65 -25.03 -21.72
CA PRO A 29 57.13 -24.74 -20.40
C PRO A 29 57.16 -23.23 -20.16
N THR A 30 55.99 -22.60 -20.25
CA THR A 30 55.80 -21.20 -19.85
C THR A 30 56.10 -21.16 -18.36
N ALA A 31 57.18 -20.48 -17.99
CA ALA A 31 57.51 -20.22 -16.59
C ALA A 31 56.25 -19.71 -15.90
N ALA A 32 55.82 -20.43 -14.86
CA ALA A 32 54.66 -20.03 -14.07
C ALA A 32 54.84 -18.56 -13.68
N PRO A 33 53.87 -17.66 -13.96
CA PRO A 33 53.99 -16.29 -13.55
C PRO A 33 54.20 -16.27 -12.04
N SER A 34 55.34 -15.73 -11.61
CA SER A 34 55.65 -15.54 -10.20
C SER A 34 54.43 -14.91 -9.52
N PRO A 35 53.99 -15.41 -8.35
CA PRO A 35 52.84 -14.84 -7.66
C PRO A 35 53.10 -13.35 -7.47
N GLN A 36 52.37 -12.51 -8.21
CA GLN A 36 52.45 -11.07 -8.04
C GLN A 36 51.94 -10.78 -6.64
N VAL A 37 52.86 -10.42 -5.76
CA VAL A 37 52.53 -9.90 -4.44
C VAL A 37 51.71 -8.63 -4.68
N LEU A 38 50.42 -8.69 -4.42
CA LEU A 38 49.51 -7.56 -4.57
C LEU A 38 49.90 -6.48 -3.57
N THR A 39 50.71 -5.51 -4.00
CA THR A 39 51.03 -4.31 -3.23
C THR A 39 49.84 -3.36 -3.27
N ALA A 40 49.22 -3.17 -2.12
CA ALA A 40 48.16 -2.20 -1.90
C ALA A 40 48.51 -0.79 -2.41
N SER A 41 47.63 -0.19 -3.21
CA SER A 41 47.83 1.17 -3.75
C SER A 41 47.55 2.28 -2.72
N SER A 42 46.89 1.96 -1.60
CA SER A 42 46.55 2.89 -0.51
C SER A 42 46.23 2.16 0.81
N PRO A 43 46.20 2.86 1.96
CA PRO A 43 45.74 2.30 3.24
C PRO A 43 44.28 1.83 3.16
N ARG A 44 43.94 0.82 3.96
CA ARG A 44 42.55 0.34 4.11
C ARG A 44 41.68 1.42 4.74
N LEU A 45 40.47 1.60 4.23
CA LEU A 45 39.52 2.55 4.80
C LEU A 45 38.96 2.05 6.13
N PRO A 46 38.77 2.93 7.13
CA PRO A 46 38.08 2.57 8.37
C PRO A 46 36.59 2.33 8.10
N SER A 47 35.90 1.67 9.03
CA SER A 47 34.43 1.53 8.96
C SER A 47 33.74 2.90 8.83
N PRO A 48 32.66 3.00 8.04
CA PRO A 48 31.94 4.26 7.89
C PRO A 48 31.28 4.69 9.19
N ALA A 49 31.01 5.99 9.31
CA ALA A 49 30.35 6.55 10.48
C ALA A 49 28.93 5.96 10.68
N PRO A 50 28.51 5.69 11.92
CA PRO A 50 27.14 5.30 12.22
C PRO A 50 26.19 6.48 11.95
N VAL A 51 24.92 6.17 11.67
CA VAL A 51 23.86 7.19 11.59
C VAL A 51 23.51 7.68 12.99
N ASP A 52 23.14 8.95 13.11
CA ASP A 52 22.56 9.47 14.34
C ASP A 52 21.22 8.77 14.60
N GLY A 53 21.07 8.13 15.76
CA GLY A 53 19.87 7.41 16.16
C GLY A 53 18.61 8.28 16.26
N ARG A 54 18.76 9.61 16.28
CA ARG A 54 17.65 10.57 16.26
C ARG A 54 17.08 10.81 14.86
N VAL A 55 17.80 10.42 13.81
CA VAL A 55 17.33 10.59 12.43
C VAL A 55 16.18 9.62 12.18
N ARG A 56 15.14 10.11 11.48
CA ARG A 56 13.99 9.30 11.04
C ARG A 56 14.49 8.02 10.35
N GLY A 57 14.13 6.88 10.90
CA GLY A 57 14.51 5.57 10.36
C GLY A 57 15.98 5.20 10.58
N GLY A 58 16.72 5.84 11.48
CA GLY A 58 18.15 5.53 11.72
C GLY A 58 18.44 4.06 12.00
N ALA A 59 17.60 3.38 12.79
CA ALA A 59 17.72 1.94 13.02
C ALA A 59 17.52 1.12 11.71
N TYR A 60 16.56 1.52 10.89
CA TYR A 60 16.29 0.89 9.59
C TYR A 60 17.42 1.13 8.58
N LEU A 61 17.96 2.36 8.50
CA LEU A 61 19.12 2.68 7.68
C LEU A 61 20.35 1.87 8.13
N THR A 62 20.57 1.72 9.43
CA THR A 62 21.64 0.86 9.95
C THR A 62 21.48 -0.60 9.50
N ALA A 63 20.25 -1.12 9.52
CA ALA A 63 19.95 -2.47 9.04
C ALA A 63 20.16 -2.64 7.52
N ILE A 64 19.80 -1.63 6.71
CA ILE A 64 20.12 -1.60 5.27
C ILE A 64 21.64 -1.60 5.05
N ALA A 65 22.37 -0.75 5.77
CA ALA A 65 23.83 -0.65 5.64
C ALA A 65 24.51 -1.99 5.96
N ALA A 66 24.02 -2.75 6.95
CA ALA A 66 24.56 -4.07 7.27
C ALA A 66 24.51 -5.06 6.10
N GLN A 67 23.60 -4.85 5.12
CA GLN A 67 23.51 -5.68 3.92
C GLN A 67 24.31 -5.14 2.74
N ILE A 68 24.32 -3.82 2.54
CA ILE A 68 25.01 -3.15 1.42
C ILE A 68 26.53 -3.10 1.66
N GLN A 69 26.93 -2.75 2.88
CA GLN A 69 28.31 -2.41 3.22
C GLN A 69 29.32 -3.54 2.94
N PRO A 70 29.05 -4.83 3.21
CA PRO A 70 30.00 -5.90 2.92
C PRO A 70 30.39 -5.97 1.44
N ARG A 71 29.40 -5.90 0.53
CA ARG A 71 29.64 -5.95 -0.92
C ARG A 71 30.37 -4.70 -1.41
N TRP A 72 29.95 -3.52 -0.92
CA TRP A 72 30.60 -2.26 -1.28
C TRP A 72 32.05 -2.18 -0.80
N SER A 73 32.31 -2.54 0.46
CA SER A 73 33.69 -2.59 1.00
C SER A 73 34.56 -3.59 0.25
N GLN A 74 34.01 -4.71 -0.21
CA GLN A 74 34.77 -5.67 -1.02
C GLN A 74 35.22 -5.04 -2.35
N PHE A 75 34.32 -4.37 -3.08
CA PHE A 75 34.66 -3.63 -4.30
C PHE A 75 35.77 -2.59 -4.05
N LEU A 76 35.65 -1.79 -2.99
CA LEU A 76 36.66 -0.77 -2.64
C LEU A 76 38.04 -1.39 -2.33
N GLU A 77 38.05 -2.54 -1.66
CA GLU A 77 39.28 -3.28 -1.36
C GLU A 77 39.88 -3.93 -2.60
N ASP A 78 39.07 -4.47 -3.51
CA ASP A 78 39.56 -5.02 -4.77
C ASP A 78 40.22 -3.95 -5.64
N CYS A 79 39.62 -2.75 -5.76
CA CYS A 79 40.25 -1.61 -6.43
C CYS A 79 41.58 -1.22 -5.77
N ARG A 80 41.63 -1.24 -4.43
CA ARG A 80 42.84 -0.89 -3.66
C ARG A 80 43.98 -1.91 -3.83
N LEU A 81 43.66 -3.19 -3.97
CA LEU A 81 44.65 -4.27 -4.06
C LEU A 81 45.10 -4.55 -5.50
N ARG A 82 44.22 -4.37 -6.48
CA ARG A 82 44.43 -4.83 -7.86
C ARG A 82 44.72 -3.70 -8.84
N LEU A 83 44.32 -2.46 -8.54
CA LEU A 83 44.50 -1.32 -9.44
C LEU A 83 45.58 -0.36 -8.94
N PRO A 84 46.36 0.27 -9.84
CA PRO A 84 47.35 1.26 -9.47
C PRO A 84 46.70 2.50 -8.83
N LYS A 85 47.47 3.25 -8.06
CA LYS A 85 46.97 4.46 -7.36
C LYS A 85 46.42 5.53 -8.30
N THR A 86 46.95 5.59 -9.53
CA THR A 86 46.56 6.55 -10.57
C THR A 86 45.33 6.13 -11.36
N ASP A 87 44.79 4.93 -11.10
CA ASP A 87 43.59 4.44 -11.77
C ASP A 87 42.38 5.35 -11.47
N PRO A 88 41.54 5.69 -12.47
CA PRO A 88 40.35 6.50 -12.26
C PRO A 88 39.45 6.00 -11.12
N LEU A 89 39.31 4.68 -10.93
CA LEU A 89 38.50 4.08 -9.85
C LEU A 89 39.10 4.27 -8.45
N ASN A 90 40.37 4.67 -8.36
CA ASN A 90 41.02 5.02 -7.09
C ASN A 90 40.93 6.52 -6.76
N THR A 91 40.20 7.31 -7.56
CA THR A 91 39.99 8.74 -7.29
C THR A 91 39.08 8.95 -6.08
N PRO A 92 39.54 9.57 -4.98
CA PRO A 92 38.80 9.63 -3.71
C PRO A 92 37.54 10.51 -3.76
N THR A 93 37.40 11.36 -4.78
CA THR A 93 36.24 12.24 -4.96
C THR A 93 35.05 11.55 -5.62
N LEU A 94 35.20 10.31 -6.12
CA LEU A 94 34.10 9.57 -6.72
C LEU A 94 33.01 9.31 -5.69
N ALA A 95 31.80 9.73 -6.04
CA ALA A 95 30.60 9.47 -5.27
C ALA A 95 29.36 9.42 -6.17
N THR A 96 28.51 8.44 -5.93
CA THR A 96 27.24 8.25 -6.64
C THR A 96 26.11 8.33 -5.62
N VAL A 97 25.07 9.10 -5.93
CA VAL A 97 23.88 9.20 -5.11
C VAL A 97 22.73 8.52 -5.82
N VAL A 98 22.08 7.59 -5.13
CA VAL A 98 20.95 6.83 -5.65
C VAL A 98 19.71 7.04 -4.78
N GLU A 99 18.55 6.90 -5.40
CA GLU A 99 17.27 6.69 -4.73
C GLU A 99 16.91 5.21 -4.79
N LEU A 100 16.62 4.63 -3.63
CA LEU A 100 16.15 3.27 -3.47
C LEU A 100 14.66 3.31 -3.14
N VAL A 101 13.85 2.63 -3.95
CA VAL A 101 12.42 2.48 -3.69
C VAL A 101 12.17 1.06 -3.18
N ILE A 102 11.76 0.96 -1.91
CA ILE A 102 11.66 -0.31 -1.19
C ILE A 102 10.19 -0.63 -0.91
N ALA A 103 9.75 -1.82 -1.32
CA ALA A 103 8.39 -2.30 -1.09
C ALA A 103 8.19 -2.78 0.37
N LYS A 104 6.92 -2.93 0.78
CA LYS A 104 6.53 -3.31 2.16
C LYS A 104 7.11 -4.64 2.66
N ASP A 105 7.55 -5.49 1.74
CA ASP A 105 8.12 -6.83 2.00
C ASP A 105 9.66 -6.82 2.04
N GLY A 106 10.28 -5.64 1.88
CA GLY A 106 11.72 -5.47 1.80
C GLY A 106 12.31 -5.71 0.41
N LYS A 107 11.49 -5.97 -0.61
CA LYS A 107 11.98 -6.09 -1.98
C LYS A 107 12.37 -4.71 -2.51
N LEU A 108 13.57 -4.61 -3.10
CA LEU A 108 14.00 -3.43 -3.83
C LEU A 108 13.21 -3.36 -5.15
N GLY A 109 12.41 -2.31 -5.30
CA GLY A 109 11.54 -2.10 -6.44
C GLY A 109 12.24 -1.40 -7.60
N SER A 110 12.80 -0.22 -7.35
CA SER A 110 13.60 0.53 -8.32
C SER A 110 14.80 1.18 -7.67
N VAL A 111 15.87 1.34 -8.45
CA VAL A 111 17.07 2.10 -8.10
C VAL A 111 17.22 3.18 -9.17
N GLN A 112 17.26 4.44 -8.75
CA GLN A 112 17.46 5.57 -9.66
C GLN A 112 18.71 6.33 -9.27
N THR A 113 19.63 6.54 -10.21
CA THR A 113 20.78 7.41 -9.98
C THR A 113 20.33 8.87 -9.98
N LEU A 114 20.43 9.54 -8.84
CA LEU A 114 20.14 10.96 -8.70
C LEU A 114 21.34 11.83 -9.10
N GLN A 115 22.55 11.34 -8.82
CA GLN A 115 23.80 11.99 -9.18
C GLN A 115 24.87 10.92 -9.45
N GLY A 116 25.36 10.86 -10.68
CA GLY A 116 26.46 9.97 -11.06
C GLY A 116 27.82 10.43 -10.54
N SER A 117 28.78 9.53 -10.46
CA SER A 117 30.15 9.86 -10.03
C SER A 117 30.99 10.53 -11.12
N GLY A 118 30.53 10.48 -12.37
CA GLY A 118 31.33 10.86 -13.54
C GLY A 118 32.25 9.73 -14.03
N ASN A 119 32.24 8.57 -13.38
CA ASN A 119 32.93 7.35 -13.81
C ASN A 119 31.93 6.20 -13.97
N GLY A 120 31.74 5.72 -15.20
CA GLY A 120 30.74 4.70 -15.51
C GLY A 120 30.97 3.34 -14.85
N ASP A 121 32.22 2.92 -14.67
CA ASP A 121 32.55 1.65 -14.01
C ASP A 121 32.23 1.70 -12.51
N PHE A 122 32.47 2.86 -11.88
CA PHE A 122 32.09 3.09 -10.49
C PHE A 122 30.57 3.08 -10.30
N ASP A 123 29.83 3.75 -11.19
CA ASP A 123 28.37 3.76 -11.16
C ASP A 123 27.78 2.36 -11.44
N THR A 124 28.41 1.58 -12.32
CA THR A 124 28.05 0.17 -12.59
C THR A 124 28.27 -0.70 -11.35
N ALA A 125 29.39 -0.52 -10.64
CA ALA A 125 29.65 -1.26 -9.40
C ALA A 125 28.60 -0.95 -8.31
N VAL A 126 28.09 0.28 -8.24
CA VAL A 126 26.97 0.63 -7.34
C VAL A 126 25.71 -0.15 -7.71
N ALA A 127 25.38 -0.22 -9.00
CA ALA A 127 24.24 -1.01 -9.47
C ALA A 127 24.41 -2.51 -9.17
N ASP A 128 25.60 -3.07 -9.36
CA ASP A 128 25.91 -4.47 -9.07
C ASP A 128 25.78 -4.81 -7.59
N VAL A 129 26.25 -3.93 -6.71
CA VAL A 129 26.11 -4.11 -5.25
C VAL A 129 24.63 -4.18 -4.83
N LEU A 130 23.80 -3.35 -5.45
CA LEU A 130 22.36 -3.28 -5.22
C LEU A 130 21.59 -4.39 -5.97
N GLY A 131 22.22 -5.07 -6.92
CA GLY A 131 21.65 -6.18 -7.68
C GLY A 131 21.18 -7.32 -6.77
N ASP A 132 19.91 -7.71 -6.95
CA ASP A 132 19.22 -8.80 -6.24
C ASP A 132 19.31 -8.76 -4.71
N ILE A 133 19.55 -7.58 -4.13
CA ILE A 133 19.62 -7.43 -2.67
C ILE A 133 18.22 -7.51 -2.05
N LYS A 134 18.09 -8.27 -0.96
CA LYS A 134 16.86 -8.37 -0.17
C LYS A 134 16.98 -7.59 1.13
N LEU A 135 16.43 -6.38 1.11
CA LEU A 135 16.47 -5.44 2.22
C LEU A 135 15.58 -5.91 3.39
N PRO A 136 15.85 -5.44 4.62
CA PRO A 136 14.96 -5.69 5.74
C PRO A 136 13.57 -5.13 5.45
N ARG A 137 12.55 -5.73 6.07
CA ARG A 137 11.17 -5.23 5.94
C ARG A 137 11.08 -3.80 6.50
N PRO A 138 10.57 -2.82 5.73
CA PRO A 138 10.41 -1.46 6.24
C PRO A 138 9.37 -1.40 7.36
N PRO A 139 9.62 -0.61 8.42
CA PRO A 139 8.59 -0.20 9.37
C PRO A 139 7.51 0.63 8.68
N ALA A 140 6.24 0.43 9.07
CA ALA A 140 5.10 1.07 8.44
C ALA A 140 5.12 2.60 8.58
N GLU A 141 5.72 3.11 9.65
CA GLU A 141 5.88 4.53 9.92
C GLU A 141 6.85 5.24 8.96
N LEU A 142 7.70 4.51 8.22
CA LEU A 142 8.61 5.07 7.23
C LEU A 142 8.00 5.12 5.83
N GLU A 143 6.85 4.48 5.62
CA GLU A 143 6.19 4.45 4.32
C GLU A 143 5.72 5.85 3.90
N SER A 144 6.06 6.23 2.68
CA SER A 144 5.52 7.40 1.99
C SER A 144 4.07 7.17 1.57
N ASP A 145 3.42 8.21 1.06
CA ASP A 145 2.00 8.14 0.69
C ASP A 145 1.74 7.00 -0.31
N ASP A 146 2.69 6.71 -1.21
CA ASP A 146 2.66 5.63 -2.21
C ASP A 146 2.75 4.19 -1.68
N GLY A 147 2.92 4.03 -0.37
CA GLY A 147 3.05 2.72 0.28
C GLY A 147 4.44 2.10 0.12
N ARG A 148 5.44 2.89 -0.26
CA ARG A 148 6.84 2.47 -0.38
C ARG A 148 7.74 3.31 0.51
N VAL A 149 8.94 2.82 0.80
CA VAL A 149 9.98 3.58 1.48
C VAL A 149 10.99 4.05 0.46
N HIS A 150 11.18 5.36 0.40
CA HIS A 150 12.16 6.01 -0.46
C HIS A 150 13.40 6.33 0.36
N VAL A 151 14.57 5.89 -0.10
CA VAL A 151 15.83 6.16 0.60
C VAL A 151 16.83 6.76 -0.38
N LYS A 152 17.31 7.97 -0.07
CA LYS A 152 18.47 8.55 -0.73
C LYS A 152 19.73 7.99 -0.08
N TRP A 153 20.63 7.42 -0.87
CA TRP A 153 21.85 6.79 -0.39
C TRP A 153 23.07 7.23 -1.20
N LEU A 154 24.17 7.53 -0.53
CA LEU A 154 25.44 7.89 -1.15
C LEU A 154 26.43 6.72 -1.06
N PHE A 155 27.07 6.44 -2.19
CA PHE A 155 28.16 5.49 -2.35
C PHE A 155 29.43 6.28 -2.71
N ALA A 156 30.43 6.28 -1.84
CA ALA A 156 31.67 7.03 -2.04
C ALA A 156 32.92 6.16 -2.02
N ARG A 157 33.96 6.64 -2.72
CA ARG A 157 35.29 6.00 -2.75
C ARG A 157 36.11 6.23 -1.48
N ASP A 158 35.75 7.25 -0.69
CA ASP A 158 36.45 7.68 0.52
C ASP A 158 35.86 7.07 1.82
N ARG A 159 36.26 7.63 2.98
CA ARG A 159 35.82 7.19 4.32
C ARG A 159 34.30 7.16 4.54
N ARG A 160 33.51 7.85 3.71
CA ARG A 160 32.04 7.82 3.77
C ARG A 160 31.49 6.47 3.33
N GLN A 161 32.12 5.84 2.33
CA GLN A 161 31.72 4.57 1.74
C GLN A 161 30.22 4.53 1.40
N ALA A 162 29.51 3.46 1.74
CA ALA A 162 28.05 3.34 1.67
C ALA A 162 27.45 3.36 3.10
N GLY A 163 27.99 4.22 3.96
CA GLY A 163 27.63 4.28 5.37
C GLY A 163 26.19 4.74 5.62
N PRO A 164 25.56 4.31 6.74
CA PRO A 164 24.21 4.73 7.08
C PRO A 164 24.11 6.23 7.41
N ALA A 165 25.22 6.88 7.81
CA ALA A 165 25.28 8.32 8.05
C ALA A 165 25.09 9.17 6.77
N THR A 166 25.27 8.57 5.59
CA THR A 166 25.09 9.26 4.30
C THR A 166 23.77 8.91 3.62
N ALA A 167 22.88 8.25 4.37
CA ALA A 167 21.57 7.85 3.91
C ALA A 167 20.47 8.68 4.57
N GLN A 168 19.36 8.86 3.85
CA GLN A 168 18.21 9.60 4.33
C GLN A 168 16.92 8.96 3.82
N VAL A 169 15.97 8.73 4.73
CA VAL A 169 14.60 8.37 4.35
C VAL A 169 13.89 9.60 3.81
N MET A 170 13.36 9.51 2.60
CA MET A 170 12.55 10.55 1.97
C MET A 170 11.06 10.27 2.20
N VAL A 171 10.28 11.35 2.27
CA VAL A 171 8.81 11.26 2.34
C VAL A 171 8.27 11.80 1.03
N LEU A 172 7.65 10.92 0.25
CA LEU A 172 6.87 11.32 -0.92
C LEU A 172 5.44 11.61 -0.47
N GLU A 173 5.05 12.87 -0.52
CA GLU A 173 3.69 13.33 -0.26
C GLU A 173 2.93 13.46 -1.57
N LEU A 174 1.75 12.85 -1.64
CA LEU A 174 0.85 12.98 -2.78
C LEU A 174 -0.31 13.93 -2.44
N PRO A 175 -1.07 14.41 -3.45
CA PRO A 175 -2.28 15.17 -3.22
C PRO A 175 -3.21 14.44 -2.23
N LEU A 176 -3.71 15.19 -1.24
CA LEU A 176 -4.38 14.62 -0.08
C LEU A 176 -5.55 13.70 -0.48
N LEU A 177 -6.41 14.17 -1.38
CA LEU A 177 -7.59 13.39 -1.77
C LEU A 177 -7.21 12.06 -2.43
N ALA A 178 -6.26 12.09 -3.37
CA ALA A 178 -5.81 10.90 -4.09
C ALA A 178 -5.16 9.86 -3.17
N VAL A 179 -4.39 10.29 -2.15
CA VAL A 179 -3.81 9.35 -1.19
C VAL A 179 -4.89 8.74 -0.28
N ILE A 180 -5.87 9.52 0.16
CA ILE A 180 -6.95 9.03 1.03
C ILE A 180 -7.79 8.01 0.29
N GLU A 181 -8.19 8.26 -0.95
CA GLU A 181 -8.90 7.29 -1.79
C GLU A 181 -8.14 5.97 -1.91
N ARG A 182 -6.83 6.04 -2.18
CA ARG A 182 -5.99 4.83 -2.25
C ARG A 182 -5.89 4.11 -0.90
N MET A 183 -5.71 4.84 0.20
CA MET A 183 -5.63 4.25 1.54
C MET A 183 -6.95 3.55 1.91
N LEU A 184 -8.09 4.17 1.58
CA LEU A 184 -9.42 3.57 1.81
C LEU A 184 -9.64 2.32 0.95
N ALA A 185 -9.22 2.34 -0.32
CA ALA A 185 -9.24 1.15 -1.17
C ALA A 185 -8.39 -0.01 -0.60
N ALA A 186 -7.30 0.30 0.10
CA ALA A 186 -6.46 -0.66 0.82
C ALA A 186 -6.95 -0.99 2.25
N ARG A 187 -8.13 -0.50 2.66
CA ARG A 187 -8.69 -0.62 4.03
C ARG A 187 -7.78 -0.06 5.14
N ALA A 188 -6.93 0.92 4.82
CA ALA A 188 -6.00 1.55 5.75
C ALA A 188 -6.60 2.81 6.41
N VAL A 189 -7.78 2.68 7.03
CA VAL A 189 -8.57 3.80 7.55
C VAL A 189 -7.83 4.62 8.62
N SER A 190 -7.15 3.96 9.57
CA SER A 190 -6.38 4.66 10.61
C SER A 190 -5.27 5.53 10.02
N ARG A 191 -4.59 5.03 8.98
CA ARG A 191 -3.52 5.77 8.30
C ARG A 191 -4.08 6.96 7.53
N ALA A 192 -5.22 6.80 6.88
CA ALA A 192 -5.94 7.88 6.23
C ALA A 192 -6.31 8.99 7.23
N ALA A 193 -6.84 8.63 8.40
CA ALA A 193 -7.15 9.58 9.47
C ALA A 193 -5.90 10.31 9.97
N THR A 194 -4.79 9.61 10.20
CA THR A 194 -3.51 10.25 10.59
C THR A 194 -2.99 11.21 9.51
N ARG A 195 -3.12 10.85 8.22
CA ARG A 195 -2.70 11.72 7.10
C ARG A 195 -3.50 13.02 7.04
N ILE A 196 -4.80 12.96 7.31
CA ILE A 196 -5.68 14.14 7.41
C ILE A 196 -5.36 14.98 8.64
N ALA A 197 -5.04 14.35 9.77
CA ALA A 197 -4.67 15.04 11.00
C ALA A 197 -3.36 15.82 10.85
N ASN A 198 -2.41 15.30 10.08
CA ASN A 198 -1.13 15.93 9.77
C ASN A 198 -1.19 16.90 8.58
N ALA A 199 -2.27 16.89 7.80
CA ALA A 199 -2.45 17.83 6.69
C ALA A 199 -2.64 19.27 7.20
N SER A 200 -2.24 20.25 6.38
CA SER A 200 -2.44 21.66 6.73
C SER A 200 -3.92 21.94 7.00
N ALA A 201 -4.20 22.77 8.02
CA ALA A 201 -5.56 23.19 8.32
C ALA A 201 -6.22 23.96 7.17
N THR A 202 -5.41 24.58 6.30
CA THR A 202 -5.84 25.36 5.13
C THR A 202 -5.85 24.54 3.83
N ASP A 203 -5.57 23.24 3.89
CA ASP A 203 -5.62 22.37 2.71
C ASP A 203 -7.07 22.29 2.19
N PRO A 204 -7.34 22.70 0.93
CA PRO A 204 -8.70 22.76 0.38
C PRO A 204 -9.36 21.37 0.31
N ASP A 205 -8.58 20.29 0.22
CA ASP A 205 -9.10 18.93 0.08
C ASP A 205 -9.41 18.27 1.44
N ARG A 206 -9.03 18.90 2.55
CA ARG A 206 -9.11 18.31 3.90
C ARG A 206 -10.53 17.95 4.30
N LEU A 207 -11.51 18.79 3.97
CA LEU A 207 -12.91 18.53 4.29
C LEU A 207 -13.44 17.30 3.53
N ALA A 208 -13.21 17.27 2.21
CA ALA A 208 -13.62 16.14 1.36
C ALA A 208 -12.95 14.83 1.79
N ALA A 209 -11.64 14.88 2.09
CA ALA A 209 -10.90 13.74 2.62
C ALA A 209 -11.47 13.24 3.96
N THR A 210 -11.84 14.15 4.87
CA THR A 210 -12.46 13.81 6.17
C THR A 210 -13.81 13.12 5.97
N GLU A 211 -14.62 13.65 5.05
CA GLU A 211 -15.91 13.05 4.72
C GLU A 211 -15.76 11.63 4.15
N LEU A 212 -14.80 11.40 3.25
CA LEU A 212 -14.51 10.06 2.71
C LEU A 212 -14.10 9.07 3.81
N VAL A 213 -13.24 9.47 4.74
CA VAL A 213 -12.82 8.61 5.85
C VAL A 213 -14.00 8.32 6.77
N MET A 214 -14.82 9.32 7.11
CA MET A 214 -16.03 9.14 7.92
C MET A 214 -17.01 8.16 7.25
N ILE A 215 -17.30 8.33 5.95
CA ILE A 215 -18.17 7.42 5.19
C ILE A 215 -17.61 6.00 5.21
N ALA A 216 -16.29 5.85 5.01
CA ALA A 216 -15.65 4.54 5.01
C ALA A 216 -15.74 3.84 6.37
N VAL A 217 -15.53 4.56 7.48
CA VAL A 217 -15.71 4.03 8.85
C VAL A 217 -17.15 3.58 9.03
N VAL A 218 -18.12 4.45 8.78
CA VAL A 218 -19.54 4.13 8.98
C VAL A 218 -19.95 2.94 8.12
N ARG A 219 -19.47 2.83 6.87
CA ARG A 219 -19.75 1.68 6.01
C ARG A 219 -19.18 0.38 6.57
N ASP A 220 -17.99 0.39 7.16
CA ASP A 220 -17.42 -0.80 7.80
C ASP A 220 -18.25 -1.22 9.02
N GLU A 221 -18.70 -0.25 9.82
CA GLU A 221 -19.55 -0.52 10.99
C GLU A 221 -20.97 -0.98 10.61
N LEU A 222 -21.53 -0.53 9.48
CA LEU A 222 -22.78 -1.08 8.93
C LEU A 222 -22.63 -2.57 8.54
N ALA A 223 -21.43 -3.03 8.20
CA ALA A 223 -21.13 -4.42 7.91
C ALA A 223 -20.75 -5.24 9.16
N SER A 224 -20.63 -4.62 10.34
CA SER A 224 -20.22 -5.26 11.58
C SER A 224 -21.17 -6.40 11.97
N LEU A 225 -20.63 -7.51 12.48
CA LEU A 225 -21.42 -8.64 13.00
C LEU A 225 -22.07 -8.32 14.35
N ASP A 226 -21.60 -7.29 15.06
CA ASP A 226 -22.21 -6.83 16.30
C ASP A 226 -23.45 -5.97 16.00
N ARG A 227 -24.62 -6.45 16.43
CA ARG A 227 -25.90 -5.77 16.22
C ARG A 227 -25.95 -4.37 16.85
N ASN A 228 -25.29 -4.15 17.99
CA ASN A 228 -25.30 -2.86 18.66
C ASN A 228 -24.47 -1.84 17.87
N VAL A 229 -23.30 -2.27 17.40
CA VAL A 229 -22.43 -1.46 16.55
C VAL A 229 -23.14 -1.08 15.27
N ARG A 230 -23.76 -2.07 14.60
CA ARG A 230 -24.53 -1.85 13.38
C ARG A 230 -25.69 -0.87 13.59
N ARG A 231 -26.46 -1.04 14.67
CA ARG A 231 -27.57 -0.13 15.04
C ARG A 231 -27.07 1.31 15.23
N VAL A 232 -25.99 1.49 15.99
CA VAL A 232 -25.40 2.82 16.22
C VAL A 232 -24.91 3.44 14.90
N ALA A 233 -24.30 2.66 14.02
CA ALA A 233 -23.87 3.13 12.70
C ALA A 233 -25.06 3.58 11.85
N ILE A 234 -26.17 2.83 11.82
CA ILE A 234 -27.40 3.20 11.12
C ILE A 234 -27.97 4.52 11.66
N GLU A 235 -28.06 4.68 12.98
CA GLU A 235 -28.52 5.93 13.58
C GLU A 235 -27.61 7.12 13.23
N ALA A 236 -26.29 6.90 13.21
CA ALA A 236 -25.34 7.91 12.79
C ALA A 236 -25.56 8.33 11.33
N VAL A 237 -25.83 7.36 10.43
CA VAL A 237 -26.19 7.64 9.02
C VAL A 237 -27.42 8.54 8.93
N GLY A 238 -28.49 8.19 9.66
CA GLY A 238 -29.75 8.96 9.65
C GLY A 238 -29.56 10.37 10.20
N ARG A 239 -28.87 10.52 11.34
CA ARG A 239 -28.63 11.83 11.99
C ARG A 239 -27.72 12.74 11.15
N ALA A 240 -26.65 12.19 10.57
CA ALA A 240 -25.72 12.94 9.74
C ALA A 240 -26.18 13.10 8.28
N ARG A 241 -27.31 12.50 7.90
CA ARG A 241 -27.89 12.51 6.55
C ARG A 241 -26.90 12.07 5.47
N LEU A 242 -26.22 10.95 5.70
CA LEU A 242 -25.23 10.42 4.76
C LEU A 242 -25.90 9.73 3.56
N HIS A 243 -26.41 10.52 2.61
CA HIS A 243 -27.17 10.03 1.45
C HIS A 243 -26.40 8.98 0.61
N VAL A 244 -25.06 9.03 0.59
CA VAL A 244 -24.23 8.03 -0.10
C VAL A 244 -24.41 6.60 0.43
N LEU A 245 -24.95 6.43 1.65
CA LEU A 245 -25.19 5.14 2.31
C LEU A 245 -26.66 4.70 2.27
N THR A 246 -27.51 5.40 1.49
CA THR A 246 -28.96 5.12 1.43
C THR A 246 -29.23 3.69 1.00
N ARG A 247 -28.46 3.15 0.04
CA ARG A 247 -28.64 1.79 -0.47
C ARG A 247 -28.38 0.74 0.62
N GLU A 248 -27.30 0.89 1.39
CA GLU A 248 -26.93 0.00 2.48
C GLU A 248 -28.00 0.03 3.60
N VAL A 249 -28.48 1.21 3.96
CA VAL A 249 -29.56 1.37 4.95
C VAL A 249 -30.86 0.74 4.46
N HIS A 250 -31.24 0.96 3.20
CA HIS A 250 -32.43 0.35 2.60
C HIS A 250 -32.35 -1.19 2.64
N GLN A 251 -31.19 -1.77 2.31
CA GLN A 251 -30.99 -3.22 2.38
C GLN A 251 -31.17 -3.74 3.81
N LEU A 252 -30.67 -3.03 4.82
CA LEU A 252 -30.84 -3.40 6.23
C LEU A 252 -32.30 -3.27 6.68
N ALA A 253 -33.02 -2.25 6.22
CA ALA A 253 -34.45 -2.08 6.55
C ALA A 253 -35.35 -3.19 5.98
N THR A 254 -34.94 -3.79 4.86
CA THR A 254 -35.77 -4.78 4.13
C THR A 254 -35.34 -6.22 4.37
N ALA A 255 -34.05 -6.49 4.59
CA ALA A 255 -33.50 -7.83 4.67
C ALA A 255 -32.92 -8.21 6.04
N SER A 256 -32.88 -7.29 7.02
CA SER A 256 -32.39 -7.62 8.36
C SER A 256 -33.34 -8.58 9.08
N SER A 257 -32.81 -9.67 9.63
CA SER A 257 -33.52 -10.56 10.55
C SER A 257 -33.56 -10.03 11.98
N ASP A 258 -32.66 -9.09 12.33
CA ASP A 258 -32.61 -8.44 13.64
C ASP A 258 -33.60 -7.27 13.67
N VAL A 259 -34.53 -7.32 14.62
CA VAL A 259 -35.64 -6.36 14.77
C VAL A 259 -35.15 -4.95 15.08
N ASP A 260 -34.17 -4.81 15.98
CA ASP A 260 -33.68 -3.50 16.41
C ASP A 260 -32.90 -2.81 15.29
N VAL A 261 -32.10 -3.59 14.56
CA VAL A 261 -31.41 -3.13 13.35
C VAL A 261 -32.41 -2.73 12.26
N GLN A 262 -33.48 -3.53 12.06
CA GLN A 262 -34.51 -3.24 11.07
C GLN A 262 -35.26 -1.94 11.38
N ILE A 263 -35.67 -1.75 12.65
CA ILE A 263 -36.35 -0.53 13.11
C ILE A 263 -35.45 0.69 12.93
N ALA A 264 -34.18 0.61 13.36
CA ALA A 264 -33.22 1.69 13.18
C ALA A 264 -33.02 2.05 11.71
N ALA A 265 -32.96 1.04 10.83
CA ALA A 265 -32.78 1.25 9.39
C ALA A 265 -34.00 1.92 8.74
N ILE A 266 -35.22 1.54 9.14
CA ILE A 266 -36.45 2.20 8.68
C ILE A 266 -36.44 3.68 9.07
N GLY A 267 -36.11 4.00 10.33
CA GLY A 267 -36.01 5.38 10.81
C GLY A 267 -34.92 6.19 10.10
N ALA A 268 -33.75 5.57 9.84
CA ALA A 268 -32.67 6.20 9.09
C ALA A 268 -33.06 6.44 7.62
N SER A 269 -33.73 5.50 6.94
CA SER A 269 -34.26 5.69 5.58
C SER A 269 -35.22 6.88 5.49
N ALA A 270 -36.12 7.05 6.47
CA ALA A 270 -36.99 8.22 6.54
C ALA A 270 -36.21 9.53 6.73
N SER A 271 -35.20 9.53 7.61
CA SER A 271 -34.33 10.69 7.85
C SER A 271 -33.51 11.09 6.62
N LEU A 272 -33.17 10.12 5.77
CA LEU A 272 -32.49 10.32 4.48
C LEU A 272 -33.43 10.75 3.35
N GLY A 273 -34.76 10.70 3.55
CA GLY A 273 -35.74 10.96 2.51
C GLY A 273 -35.78 9.88 1.42
N ASP A 274 -35.52 8.61 1.77
CA ASP A 274 -35.52 7.50 0.80
C ASP A 274 -36.95 7.15 0.36
N VAL A 275 -37.44 7.81 -0.69
CA VAL A 275 -38.79 7.54 -1.24
C VAL A 275 -38.87 6.13 -1.88
N ALA A 276 -37.73 5.54 -2.28
CA ALA A 276 -37.74 4.23 -2.92
C ALA A 276 -38.14 3.09 -1.97
N ILE A 277 -38.05 3.30 -0.65
CA ILE A 277 -38.44 2.29 0.35
C ILE A 277 -39.97 2.22 0.56
N VAL A 278 -40.72 3.25 0.17
CA VAL A 278 -42.15 3.41 0.48
C VAL A 278 -42.99 2.19 0.08
N PRO A 279 -42.89 1.62 -1.15
CA PRO A 279 -43.67 0.44 -1.51
C PRO A 279 -43.40 -0.76 -0.59
N THR A 280 -42.15 -0.92 -0.16
CA THR A 280 -41.73 -2.01 0.74
C THR A 280 -42.20 -1.80 2.17
N LEU A 281 -42.29 -0.55 2.64
CA LEU A 281 -42.87 -0.26 3.97
C LEU A 281 -44.39 -0.48 3.98
N ILE A 282 -45.09 -0.15 2.89
CA ILE A 282 -46.53 -0.42 2.77
C ILE A 282 -46.78 -1.94 2.67
N ALA A 283 -45.93 -2.65 1.93
CA ALA A 283 -46.02 -4.09 1.80
C ALA A 283 -45.87 -4.79 3.17
N GLY A 284 -46.85 -5.64 3.50
CA GLY A 284 -46.85 -6.41 4.74
C GLY A 284 -47.24 -5.63 5.99
N LEU A 285 -47.49 -4.31 5.91
CA LEU A 285 -47.82 -3.49 7.09
C LEU A 285 -49.03 -4.03 7.87
N GLN A 286 -50.08 -4.48 7.17
CA GLN A 286 -51.28 -5.04 7.80
C GLN A 286 -50.97 -6.29 8.63
N GLY A 287 -50.18 -7.23 8.10
CA GLY A 287 -49.81 -8.45 8.84
C GLY A 287 -48.86 -8.15 10.00
N GLU A 288 -47.92 -7.23 9.80
CA GLU A 288 -46.96 -6.84 10.83
C GLU A 288 -47.60 -6.06 12.00
N LEU A 289 -48.72 -5.38 11.79
CA LEU A 289 -49.45 -4.73 12.89
C LEU A 289 -49.88 -5.75 13.97
N ALA A 290 -50.26 -6.96 13.55
CA ALA A 290 -50.62 -8.04 14.45
C ALA A 290 -49.37 -8.81 14.95
N GLU A 291 -48.47 -9.20 14.05
CA GLU A 291 -47.37 -10.13 14.38
C GLU A 291 -46.12 -9.45 14.96
N ARG A 292 -45.82 -8.21 14.51
CA ARG A 292 -44.56 -7.50 14.80
C ARG A 292 -44.82 -5.99 15.01
N PRO A 293 -45.60 -5.61 16.04
CA PRO A 293 -46.12 -4.24 16.20
C PRO A 293 -45.04 -3.16 16.28
N ALA A 294 -43.86 -3.47 16.83
CA ALA A 294 -42.74 -2.53 16.91
C ALA A 294 -42.21 -2.13 15.51
N ILE A 295 -42.17 -3.07 14.56
CA ILE A 295 -41.74 -2.77 13.18
C ILE A 295 -42.84 -2.04 12.44
N ALA A 296 -44.09 -2.47 12.58
CA ALA A 296 -45.22 -1.78 11.96
C ALA A 296 -45.31 -0.31 12.41
N LEU A 297 -45.10 -0.03 13.70
CA LEU A 297 -45.04 1.34 14.21
C LEU A 297 -43.90 2.15 13.56
N ALA A 298 -42.69 1.59 13.52
CA ALA A 298 -41.54 2.24 12.87
C ALA A 298 -41.81 2.53 11.37
N LYS A 299 -42.46 1.60 10.66
CA LYS A 299 -42.85 1.79 9.25
C LYS A 299 -43.87 2.92 9.11
N VAL A 300 -44.88 2.99 9.98
CA VAL A 300 -45.89 4.06 9.97
C VAL A 300 -45.22 5.41 10.22
N GLU A 301 -44.36 5.52 11.24
CA GLU A 301 -43.61 6.75 11.54
C GLU A 301 -42.77 7.20 10.34
N ALA A 302 -42.04 6.27 9.73
CA ALA A 302 -41.25 6.54 8.53
C ALA A 302 -42.13 7.01 7.35
N LEU A 303 -43.25 6.34 7.09
CA LEU A 303 -44.18 6.70 6.00
C LEU A 303 -44.81 8.07 6.24
N VAL A 304 -45.14 8.43 7.48
CA VAL A 304 -45.62 9.77 7.84
C VAL A 304 -44.53 10.81 7.61
N ALA A 305 -43.30 10.55 8.07
CA ALA A 305 -42.16 11.46 7.87
C ALA A 305 -41.83 11.67 6.37
N LEU A 306 -42.05 10.66 5.54
CA LEU A 306 -41.92 10.72 4.09
C LEU A 306 -43.13 11.35 3.36
N GLY A 307 -44.20 11.72 4.09
CA GLY A 307 -45.37 12.40 3.51
C GLY A 307 -46.49 11.49 3.01
N HIS A 308 -46.44 10.18 3.28
CA HIS A 308 -47.40 9.17 2.80
C HIS A 308 -48.52 8.83 3.79
N ALA A 309 -48.82 9.72 4.75
CA ALA A 309 -49.82 9.50 5.79
C ALA A 309 -51.23 9.16 5.24
N ARG A 310 -51.62 9.76 4.12
CA ARG A 310 -52.94 9.52 3.50
C ARG A 310 -53.07 8.12 2.89
N GLU A 311 -51.97 7.58 2.39
CA GLU A 311 -51.93 6.27 1.74
C GLU A 311 -52.03 5.13 2.77
N ILE A 312 -51.46 5.32 3.96
CA ILE A 312 -51.46 4.29 5.01
C ILE A 312 -52.68 4.32 5.94
N ALA A 313 -53.38 5.47 6.02
CA ALA A 313 -54.57 5.63 6.86
C ALA A 313 -55.64 4.52 6.67
N PRO A 314 -56.01 4.09 5.45
CA PRO A 314 -56.97 3.01 5.28
C PRO A 314 -56.45 1.66 5.79
N VAL A 315 -55.15 1.38 5.66
CA VAL A 315 -54.53 0.12 6.14
C VAL A 315 -54.58 0.05 7.66
N ILE A 316 -54.24 1.15 8.35
CA ILE A 316 -54.29 1.23 9.81
C ILE A 316 -55.74 1.10 10.30
N ARG A 317 -56.70 1.78 9.64
CA ARG A 317 -58.11 1.70 10.03
C ARG A 317 -58.65 0.28 9.89
N ALA A 318 -58.36 -0.39 8.78
CA ALA A 318 -58.78 -1.77 8.55
C ALA A 318 -58.24 -2.72 9.64
N ALA A 319 -56.98 -2.54 10.06
CA ALA A 319 -56.38 -3.35 11.12
C ALA A 319 -56.96 -3.08 12.52
N LEU A 320 -57.45 -1.87 12.80
CA LEU A 320 -58.11 -1.52 14.07
C LEU A 320 -59.57 -1.99 14.13
N ASP A 321 -60.24 -2.09 12.98
CA ASP A 321 -61.63 -2.54 12.87
C ASP A 321 -61.76 -4.08 12.90
N GLU A 322 -60.69 -4.83 12.64
CA GLU A 322 -60.67 -6.29 12.80
C GLU A 322 -60.73 -6.67 14.29
N PRO A 323 -61.72 -7.48 14.72
CA PRO A 323 -61.82 -7.90 16.11
C PRO A 323 -60.60 -8.75 16.51
N PRO A 324 -60.08 -8.62 17.74
CA PRO A 324 -59.00 -9.49 18.21
C PRO A 324 -59.47 -10.95 18.18
N GLY A 325 -58.88 -11.73 17.27
CA GLY A 325 -59.13 -13.17 17.13
C GLY A 325 -58.54 -13.99 18.25
#